data_AF-A0A060C9L1-F1
#
_entry.id   AF-A0A060C9L1-F1
#
_cell.length_a   1.000
_cell.length_b   1.000
_cell.length_c   1.000
_cell.angle_alpha   90.00
_cell.angle_beta   90.00
_cell.angle_gamma   90.00
#
_symmetry.space_group_name_H-M   'P 1'
#
loop_
_entity.id
_entity.type
_entity.pdbx_description
1 polymer ?
#
loop_
_entity_poly.entity_id
_entity_poly.type
_entity_poly.pdbx_seq_one_letter_code
_entity_poly.pdbx_strand_id
1 'polypeptide(L)'
;MVSPVQVRKLTKELRQRIEMHSGVLPFIALDQEGGRVLRMRGSFPAIPSEEDIGRTGDPAAARKWAVLTGKTLHDLGINVNLAPVVDLGSPAERS
;
A
#
# COMPACT_ATOMS: atom_id res chain seq x y z
N MET A 1 -10.52 -12.20 10.08
CA MET A 1 -10.60 -11.18 9.01
C MET A 1 -10.18 -9.84 9.62
N VAL A 2 -9.28 -9.08 9.00
CA VAL A 2 -8.82 -7.78 9.53
C VAL A 2 -9.85 -6.71 9.17
N SER A 3 -10.25 -5.86 10.12
CA SER A 3 -11.29 -4.85 9.92
C SER A 3 -10.70 -3.48 9.54
N PRO A 4 -11.09 -2.87 8.40
CA PRO A 4 -10.70 -1.51 8.03
C PRO A 4 -10.99 -0.46 9.12
N VAL A 5 -12.13 -0.60 9.80
CA VAL A 5 -12.53 0.29 10.89
C VAL A 5 -11.54 0.20 12.05
N GLN A 6 -11.11 -1.02 12.39
CA GLN A 6 -10.13 -1.23 13.44
C GLN A 6 -8.76 -0.66 13.07
N VAL A 7 -8.31 -0.85 11.83
CA VAL A 7 -7.03 -0.29 11.34
C VAL A 7 -7.05 1.23 11.38
N ARG A 8 -8.12 1.86 10.88
CA ARG A 8 -8.28 3.32 10.93
C ARG A 8 -8.27 3.88 12.35
N LYS A 9 -8.87 3.14 13.30
CA LYS A 9 -8.83 3.50 14.72
C LYS A 9 -7.39 3.44 15.25
N LEU A 10 -6.69 2.33 14.96
CA LEU A 10 -5.32 2.12 15.40
C LEU A 10 -4.36 3.20 14.87
N THR A 11 -4.37 3.48 13.57
CA THR A 11 -3.48 4.48 12.96
C THR A 11 -3.75 5.88 13.50
N LYS A 12 -5.02 6.22 13.73
CA LYS A 12 -5.42 7.49 14.37
C LYS A 12 -4.85 7.60 15.79
N GLU A 13 -5.00 6.56 16.60
CA GLU A 13 -4.49 6.54 17.98
C GLU A 13 -2.96 6.65 18.04
N LEU A 14 -2.25 5.93 17.15
CA LEU A 14 -0.79 6.03 17.03
C LEU A 14 -0.35 7.44 16.65
N ARG A 15 -0.98 8.03 15.63
CA ARG A 15 -0.69 9.42 15.20
C ARG A 15 -0.84 10.39 16.37
N GLN A 16 -1.99 10.35 17.05
CA GLN A 16 -2.30 11.26 18.16
C GLN A 16 -1.31 11.11 19.32
N ARG A 17 -0.95 9.88 19.69
CA ARG A 17 0.00 9.63 20.78
C ARG A 17 1.39 10.13 20.43
N ILE A 18 1.89 9.85 19.22
CA ILE A 18 3.23 10.26 18.81
C ILE A 18 3.31 11.78 18.67
N GLU A 19 2.33 12.40 18.02
CA GLU A 19 2.24 13.85 17.87
C GLU A 19 2.21 14.56 19.23
N MET A 20 1.45 14.04 20.20
CA MET A 20 1.37 14.60 21.56
C MET A 20 2.70 14.56 22.32
N HIS A 21 3.51 13.50 22.16
CA HIS A 21 4.74 13.31 22.94
C HIS A 21 6.01 13.84 22.25
N SER A 22 6.00 13.89 20.91
CA SER A 22 7.19 14.27 20.13
C SER A 22 7.03 15.57 19.36
N GLY A 23 5.79 16.06 19.15
CA GLY A 23 5.51 17.19 18.26
C GLY A 23 5.67 16.88 16.77
N VAL A 24 5.89 15.61 16.40
CA VAL A 24 6.13 15.16 15.02
C VAL A 24 5.06 14.17 14.58
N LEU A 25 4.66 14.25 13.30
CA LEU A 25 3.76 13.28 12.69
C LEU A 25 4.52 12.00 12.30
N PRO A 26 4.05 10.81 12.70
CA PRO A 26 4.74 9.56 12.36
C PRO A 26 4.54 9.17 10.91
N PHE A 27 5.55 8.49 10.35
CA PHE A 27 5.35 7.62 9.21
C PHE A 27 4.71 6.30 9.67
N ILE A 28 3.60 5.94 9.05
CA ILE A 28 2.92 4.67 9.20
C ILE A 28 2.99 4.02 7.83
N ALA A 29 3.85 3.00 7.73
CA ALA A 29 4.13 2.31 6.48
C ALA A 29 3.38 0.99 6.38
N LEU A 30 3.00 0.63 5.15
CA LEU A 30 2.55 -0.70 4.80
C LEU A 30 3.23 -1.13 3.51
N ASP A 31 3.49 -2.42 3.41
CA ASP A 31 3.94 -3.06 2.18
C ASP A 31 2.71 -3.52 1.38
N GLN A 32 2.32 -2.71 0.40
CA GLN A 32 1.13 -2.87 -0.43
C GLN A 32 1.49 -2.67 -1.92
N GLU A 33 2.31 -3.60 -2.41
CA GLU A 33 2.74 -3.76 -3.80
C GLU A 33 1.59 -4.11 -4.75
N GLY A 34 0.95 -5.27 -4.50
CA GLY A 34 0.00 -5.87 -5.43
C GLY A 34 0.18 -7.38 -5.50
N GLY A 35 -0.71 -8.06 -6.22
CA GLY A 35 -0.61 -9.50 -6.47
C GLY A 35 -0.45 -10.36 -5.19
N ARG A 36 0.77 -10.87 -4.97
CA ARG A 36 1.08 -11.71 -3.79
C ARG A 36 1.23 -10.89 -2.52
N VAL A 37 1.84 -9.71 -2.63
CA VAL A 37 2.12 -8.80 -1.53
C VAL A 37 0.94 -7.85 -1.38
N LEU A 38 -0.16 -8.43 -0.88
CA LEU A 38 -1.40 -7.74 -0.61
C LEU A 38 -1.81 -8.01 0.83
N ARG A 39 -1.81 -6.97 1.66
CA ARG A 39 -2.29 -7.06 3.04
C ARG A 39 -3.79 -6.80 3.06
N MET A 40 -4.47 -7.27 4.10
CA MET A 40 -5.93 -7.09 4.27
C MET A 40 -6.75 -7.57 3.05
N ARG A 41 -6.40 -8.74 2.49
CA ARG A 41 -7.15 -9.41 1.41
C ARG A 41 -8.65 -9.45 1.73
N GLY A 42 -9.48 -9.02 0.78
CA GLY A 42 -10.93 -8.91 0.92
C GLY A 42 -11.43 -7.56 1.45
N SER A 43 -10.54 -6.71 1.98
CA SER A 43 -10.86 -5.32 2.35
C SER A 43 -10.09 -4.27 1.55
N PHE A 44 -9.13 -4.70 0.74
CA PHE A 44 -8.46 -3.89 -0.26
C PHE A 44 -8.92 -4.26 -1.67
N PRO A 45 -8.81 -3.33 -2.63
CA PRO A 45 -8.93 -3.66 -4.04
C PRO A 45 -8.00 -4.82 -4.41
N ALA A 46 -8.45 -5.69 -5.31
CA ALA A 46 -7.60 -6.73 -5.89
C ALA A 46 -6.61 -6.08 -6.86
N ILE A 47 -5.53 -5.52 -6.33
CA ILE A 47 -4.46 -4.87 -7.09
C ILE A 47 -3.69 -5.98 -7.83
N PRO A 48 -3.53 -5.90 -9.17
CA PRO A 48 -2.72 -6.85 -9.93
C PRO A 48 -1.26 -6.83 -9.49
N SER A 49 -0.47 -7.82 -9.90
CA SER A 49 0.98 -7.76 -9.71
C SER A 49 1.60 -6.68 -10.59
N GLU A 50 2.77 -6.18 -10.20
CA GLU A 50 3.61 -5.27 -10.97
C GLU A 50 3.94 -5.87 -12.34
N GLU A 51 4.20 -7.18 -12.39
CA GLU A 51 4.42 -7.92 -13.64
C GLU A 51 3.18 -7.85 -14.55
N ASP A 52 1.98 -8.10 -14.02
CA ASP A 52 0.75 -8.04 -14.81
C ASP A 52 0.44 -6.62 -15.29
N ILE A 53 0.70 -5.61 -14.47
CA ILE A 53 0.61 -4.21 -14.88
C ILE A 53 1.63 -3.92 -15.98
N GLY A 54 2.88 -4.34 -15.81
CA GLY A 54 3.97 -4.15 -16.78
C GLY A 54 3.68 -4.78 -18.14
N ARG A 55 3.09 -6.00 -18.16
CA ARG A 55 2.68 -6.70 -19.39
C ARG A 55 1.66 -5.93 -20.22
N THR A 56 0.90 -5.00 -19.63
CA THR A 56 -0.03 -4.14 -20.40
C THR A 56 0.70 -3.13 -21.28
N GLY A 57 1.96 -2.79 -20.95
CA GLY A 57 2.71 -1.73 -21.63
C GLY A 57 2.12 -0.32 -21.46
N ASP A 58 1.15 -0.13 -20.55
CA ASP A 58 0.42 1.11 -20.36
C ASP A 58 0.77 1.80 -19.01
N PRO A 59 1.55 2.90 -19.02
CA PRO A 59 1.83 3.68 -17.82
C PRO A 59 0.58 4.26 -17.15
N ALA A 60 -0.52 4.50 -17.90
CA ALA A 60 -1.77 4.99 -17.32
C ALA A 60 -2.44 3.92 -16.45
N ALA A 61 -2.31 2.65 -16.81
CA ALA A 61 -2.76 1.53 -15.98
C ALA A 61 -1.98 1.49 -14.65
N ALA A 62 -0.65 1.64 -14.68
CA ALA A 62 0.18 1.72 -13.48
C ALA A 62 -0.25 2.88 -12.57
N ARG A 63 -0.43 4.09 -13.14
CA ARG A 63 -0.89 5.27 -12.40
C ARG A 63 -2.26 5.05 -11.77
N LYS A 64 -3.20 4.43 -12.49
CA LYS A 64 -4.56 4.14 -11.99
C LYS A 64 -4.50 3.28 -10.73
N TRP A 65 -3.72 2.20 -10.75
CA TRP A 65 -3.56 1.30 -9.61
C TRP A 65 -2.84 1.96 -8.44
N ALA A 66 -1.79 2.75 -8.70
CA ALA A 66 -1.09 3.51 -7.67
C ALA A 66 -2.02 4.52 -6.97
N VAL A 67 -2.83 5.26 -7.72
CA VAL A 67 -3.80 6.23 -7.16
C VAL A 67 -4.86 5.52 -6.33
N LEU A 68 -5.40 4.40 -6.81
CA LEU A 68 -6.40 3.63 -6.07
C LEU A 68 -5.82 3.12 -4.74
N THR A 69 -4.64 2.52 -4.79
CA THR A 69 -3.93 1.96 -3.62
C THR A 69 -3.61 3.06 -2.61
N GLY A 70 -3.02 4.17 -3.07
CA GLY A 70 -2.68 5.31 -2.22
C GLY A 70 -3.90 5.91 -1.51
N LYS A 71 -5.04 6.04 -2.21
CA LYS A 71 -6.29 6.51 -1.60
C LYS A 71 -6.79 5.55 -0.51
N THR A 72 -6.82 4.25 -0.80
CA THR A 72 -7.27 3.25 0.19
C THR A 72 -6.37 3.23 1.43
N LEU A 73 -5.05 3.32 1.26
CA LEU A 73 -4.10 3.42 2.38
C LEU A 73 -4.32 4.70 3.19
N HIS A 74 -4.49 5.83 2.50
CA HIS A 74 -4.71 7.12 3.13
C HIS A 74 -5.99 7.14 3.98
N ASP A 75 -7.08 6.54 3.50
CA ASP A 75 -8.34 6.43 4.23
C ASP A 75 -8.21 5.63 5.54
N LEU A 76 -7.23 4.73 5.59
CA LEU A 76 -6.85 3.96 6.77
C LEU A 76 -5.81 4.64 7.65
N GLY A 77 -5.35 5.85 7.30
CA GLY A 77 -4.31 6.58 8.04
C GLY A 77 -2.89 6.06 7.82
N ILE A 78 -2.66 5.25 6.78
CA ILE A 78 -1.33 4.83 6.33
C ILE A 78 -0.83 5.88 5.34
N ASN A 79 0.37 6.41 5.56
CA ASN A 79 0.92 7.54 4.80
C ASN A 79 2.21 7.22 4.05
N VAL A 80 2.71 5.98 4.17
CA VAL A 80 3.82 5.47 3.38
C VAL A 80 3.45 4.11 2.81
N ASN A 81 3.66 3.91 1.52
CA ASN A 81 3.60 2.59 0.91
C ASN A 81 5.04 2.18 0.57
N LEU A 82 5.44 0.96 0.93
CA LEU A 82 6.75 0.40 0.58
C LEU A 82 6.69 -0.24 -0.81
N ALA A 83 6.23 0.54 -1.78
CA ALA A 83 6.03 0.16 -3.17
C ALA A 83 6.22 1.41 -4.05
N PRO A 84 6.52 1.27 -5.34
CA PRO A 84 6.56 0.04 -6.13
C PRO A 84 7.89 -0.74 -6.01
N VAL A 85 7.85 -2.03 -6.37
CA VAL A 85 9.05 -2.79 -6.76
C VAL A 85 9.50 -2.31 -8.13
N VAL A 86 10.78 -1.94 -8.25
CA VAL A 86 11.40 -1.51 -9.52
C VAL A 86 12.54 -2.43 -9.96
N ASP A 87 12.62 -3.61 -9.35
CA ASP A 87 13.60 -4.62 -9.70
C ASP A 87 13.31 -5.21 -11.08
N LEU A 88 14.36 -5.36 -11.89
CA LEU A 88 14.25 -5.99 -13.21
C LEU A 88 14.09 -7.50 -13.06
N GLY A 89 12.94 -8.03 -13.48
CA GLY A 89 12.70 -9.46 -13.46
C GLY A 89 13.68 -10.21 -14.38
N SER A 90 14.07 -11.41 -13.97
CA SER A 90 14.84 -12.32 -14.82
C SER A 90 14.08 -13.64 -15.01
N PRO A 91 14.39 -14.42 -16.06
CA PRO A 91 13.79 -15.75 -16.21
C PRO A 91 14.15 -16.73 -15.07
N ALA A 92 15.24 -16.45 -14.34
CA ALA A 92 15.78 -17.32 -13.29
C ALA A 92 15.32 -16.94 -11.88
N GLU A 93 14.89 -15.70 -11.68
CA GLU A 93 14.50 -15.15 -10.39
C GLU A 93 13.24 -14.31 -10.54
N ARG A 94 12.34 -14.43 -9.57
CA ARG A 94 11.19 -13.53 -9.49
C ARG A 94 11.66 -12.17 -9.00
N SER A 95 11.25 -11.11 -9.69
CA SER A 95 10.93 -9.84 -9.00
C SER A 95 9.64 -10.03 -8.22
#